data_AF-A0A218XBT9-F1
#
_entry.id   AF-A0A218XBT9-F1
#
_cell.length_a   1.000
_cell.length_b   1.000
_cell.length_c   1.000
_cell.angle_alpha   90.00
_cell.angle_beta   90.00
_cell.angle_gamma   90.00
#
_symmetry.space_group_name_H-M   'P 1'
#
loop_
_entity.id
_entity.type
_entity.pdbx_description
1 polymer ?
#
loop_
_entity_poly.entity_id
_entity_poly.type
_entity_poly.pdbx_seq_one_letter_code
_entity_poly.pdbx_strand_id
1 'polypeptide(L)'
;MDKDPGVAEVVRQLDRACREAGFFYVKGHGIPDSLIREVRTVSHKFFGLPYEEKVKIKLTPAAGYRGYQRVGENITKGVPDMHEAIDFYREVKQGMYRDLGRTMEGCNLWPCDPPNMKTLMEEYIDRCTGILTLVNQDDGITALQVKNSSGEWISAPPVPGTFVCNIGDMLKIWSNGVYDSTLHRVINNSPKYRVCVAFFYEPNFDVGVEPLDFCVKRTGGAKKFERAVYGEHLVTKVTTNFVM
;
A
#
# COMPACT_ATOMS: atom_id res chain seq x y z
N MET A 1 7.70 -1.73 -27.89
CA MET A 1 8.11 -2.24 -26.57
C MET A 1 8.16 -3.77 -26.52
N ASP A 2 7.17 -4.49 -27.06
CA ASP A 2 7.06 -5.98 -27.04
C ASP A 2 8.18 -6.80 -27.73
N LYS A 3 9.25 -6.17 -28.21
CA LYS A 3 10.36 -6.86 -28.90
C LYS A 3 11.72 -6.65 -28.25
N ASP A 4 11.78 -5.93 -27.13
CA ASP A 4 13.03 -5.78 -26.38
C ASP A 4 13.28 -7.05 -25.53
N PRO A 5 14.37 -7.81 -25.76
CA PRO A 5 14.66 -9.02 -25.01
C PRO A 5 14.82 -8.80 -23.51
N GLY A 6 15.33 -7.62 -23.12
CA GLY A 6 15.48 -7.22 -21.72
C GLY A 6 14.14 -6.99 -21.05
N VAL A 7 13.20 -6.33 -21.73
CA VAL A 7 11.82 -6.14 -21.23
C VAL A 7 11.13 -7.50 -21.04
N ALA A 8 11.24 -8.39 -22.03
CA ALA A 8 10.63 -9.72 -21.95
C ALA A 8 11.18 -10.55 -20.78
N GLU A 9 12.48 -10.42 -20.48
CA GLU A 9 13.09 -11.10 -19.35
C GLU A 9 12.60 -10.56 -18.01
N VAL A 10 12.53 -9.24 -17.84
CA VAL A 10 11.99 -8.62 -16.63
C VAL A 10 10.53 -9.03 -16.41
N VAL A 11 9.70 -9.05 -17.47
CA VAL A 11 8.31 -9.49 -17.37
C VAL A 11 8.21 -10.95 -16.89
N ARG A 12 9.08 -11.85 -17.39
CA ARG A 12 9.12 -13.25 -16.91
C ARG A 12 9.52 -13.35 -15.43
N GLN A 13 10.47 -12.53 -14.98
CA GLN A 13 10.89 -12.50 -13.59
C GLN A 13 9.78 -12.00 -12.67
N LEU A 14 9.04 -10.97 -13.09
CA LEU A 14 7.89 -10.44 -12.37
C LEU A 14 6.74 -11.46 -12.31
N ASP A 15 6.35 -12.08 -13.44
CA ASP A 15 5.32 -13.14 -13.46
C ASP A 15 5.70 -14.29 -12.53
N ARG A 16 6.97 -14.73 -12.54
CA ARG A 16 7.45 -15.77 -11.63
C ARG A 16 7.36 -15.34 -10.16
N ALA A 17 7.90 -14.17 -9.82
CA ALA A 17 7.91 -13.69 -8.44
C ALA A 17 6.49 -13.50 -7.89
N CYS A 18 5.57 -12.94 -8.68
CA CYS A 18 4.17 -12.79 -8.31
C CYS A 18 3.44 -14.13 -8.10
N ARG A 19 3.81 -15.18 -8.86
CA ARG A 19 3.20 -16.52 -8.72
C ARG A 19 3.78 -17.33 -7.55
N GLU A 20 5.06 -17.17 -7.25
CA GLU A 20 5.75 -18.00 -6.27
C GLU A 20 5.73 -17.37 -4.86
N ALA A 21 6.19 -16.12 -4.77
CA ALA A 21 6.34 -15.40 -3.51
C ALA A 21 5.27 -14.33 -3.30
N GLY A 22 4.67 -13.80 -4.38
CA GLY A 22 3.71 -12.69 -4.33
C GLY A 22 4.30 -11.33 -3.97
N PHE A 23 5.61 -11.31 -3.70
CA PHE A 23 6.42 -10.16 -3.37
C PHE A 23 7.72 -10.20 -4.17
N PHE A 24 8.27 -9.02 -4.45
CA PHE A 24 9.55 -8.89 -5.15
C PHE A 24 10.22 -7.56 -4.81
N TYR A 25 11.52 -7.49 -5.09
CA TYR A 25 12.28 -6.26 -4.93
C TYR A 25 12.48 -5.59 -6.29
N VAL A 26 12.22 -4.29 -6.36
CA VAL A 26 12.49 -3.48 -7.55
C VAL A 26 13.65 -2.56 -7.26
N LYS A 27 14.70 -2.62 -8.10
CA LYS A 27 15.81 -1.67 -8.15
C LYS A 27 15.81 -0.93 -9.48
N GLY A 28 16.45 0.24 -9.53
CA GLY A 28 16.48 1.04 -10.77
C GLY A 28 15.12 1.64 -11.13
N HIS A 29 14.27 1.89 -10.13
CA HIS A 29 12.94 2.48 -10.28
C HIS A 29 12.95 3.98 -10.64
N GLY A 30 14.13 4.62 -10.70
CA GLY A 30 14.28 6.03 -11.10
C GLY A 30 13.93 7.07 -10.02
N ILE A 31 13.31 6.66 -8.92
CA ILE A 31 13.13 7.51 -7.73
C ILE A 31 14.47 7.72 -7.01
N PRO A 32 14.91 8.96 -6.75
CA PRO A 32 16.17 9.22 -6.06
C PRO A 32 16.20 8.63 -4.64
N ASP A 33 17.30 7.97 -4.27
CA ASP A 33 17.52 7.45 -2.91
C ASP A 33 17.48 8.54 -1.84
N SER A 34 17.85 9.78 -2.21
CA SER A 34 17.74 10.95 -1.33
C SER A 34 16.30 11.22 -0.93
N LEU A 35 15.37 11.16 -1.89
CA LEU A 35 13.94 11.38 -1.65
C LEU A 35 13.35 10.27 -0.78
N ILE A 36 13.67 9.00 -1.08
CA ILE A 36 13.25 7.83 -0.29
C ILE A 36 13.71 7.95 1.17
N ARG A 37 14.95 8.40 1.38
CA ARG A 37 15.52 8.63 2.72
C ARG A 37 14.89 9.81 3.42
N GLU A 38 14.64 10.91 2.70
CA GLU A 38 14.03 12.11 3.26
C GLU A 38 12.60 11.83 3.72
N VAL A 39 11.82 11.09 2.93
CA VAL A 39 10.48 10.62 3.30
C VAL A 39 10.52 9.87 4.64
N ARG A 40 11.41 8.88 4.79
CA ARG A 40 11.60 8.16 6.07
C ARG A 40 12.00 9.11 7.19
N THR A 41 12.92 10.03 6.92
CA THR A 41 13.42 11.01 7.91
C THR A 41 12.30 11.91 8.44
N VAL A 42 11.46 12.42 7.55
CA VAL A 42 10.32 13.27 7.88
C VAL A 42 9.24 12.48 8.62
N SER A 43 8.99 11.22 8.23
CA SER A 43 8.11 10.32 8.99
C SER A 43 8.62 10.08 10.42
N HIS A 44 9.92 9.82 10.60
CA HIS A 44 10.52 9.70 11.94
C HIS A 44 10.35 10.98 12.77
N LYS A 45 10.55 12.15 12.19
CA LYS A 45 10.35 13.44 12.88
C LYS A 45 8.92 13.55 13.40
N PHE A 46 7.93 13.27 12.56
CA PHE A 46 6.52 13.31 12.97
C PHE A 46 6.23 12.32 14.10
N PHE A 47 6.62 11.05 13.97
CA PHE A 47 6.31 10.04 15.00
C PHE A 47 7.05 10.29 16.32
N GLY A 48 8.17 11.01 16.28
CA GLY A 48 8.89 11.50 17.45
C GLY A 48 8.26 12.69 18.17
N LEU A 49 7.21 13.31 17.62
CA LEU A 49 6.50 14.42 18.27
C LEU A 49 5.71 13.95 19.50
N PRO A 50 5.43 14.88 20.45
CA PRO A 50 4.46 14.64 21.52
C PRO A 50 3.11 14.19 20.98
N TYR A 51 2.40 13.37 21.76
CA TYR A 51 1.10 12.82 21.35
C TYR A 51 0.08 13.93 21.02
N GLU A 52 0.12 15.03 21.75
CA GLU A 52 -0.75 16.20 21.61
C GLU A 52 -0.57 16.90 20.26
N GLU A 53 0.61 16.80 19.66
CA GLU A 53 0.88 17.31 18.32
C GLU A 53 0.37 16.33 17.26
N LYS A 54 0.61 15.03 17.44
CA LYS A 54 0.17 13.98 16.50
C LYS A 54 -1.35 13.89 16.39
N VAL A 55 -2.05 14.03 17.52
CA VAL A 55 -3.52 13.93 17.58
C VAL A 55 -4.25 15.12 16.94
N LYS A 56 -3.56 16.21 16.59
CA LYS A 56 -4.18 17.35 15.88
C LYS A 56 -4.71 16.97 14.50
N ILE A 57 -4.12 15.95 13.88
CA ILE A 57 -4.55 15.42 12.58
C ILE A 57 -5.26 14.07 12.75
N LYS A 58 -5.97 13.84 13.87
CA LYS A 58 -6.59 12.55 14.17
C LYS A 58 -7.50 12.04 13.05
N LEU A 59 -7.34 10.75 12.72
CA LEU A 59 -8.19 10.01 11.82
C LEU A 59 -9.61 9.88 12.39
N THR A 60 -10.59 10.30 11.59
CA THR A 60 -12.01 10.19 11.92
C THR A 60 -12.84 9.91 10.66
N PRO A 61 -14.06 9.37 10.79
CA PRO A 61 -14.99 9.28 9.65
C PRO A 61 -15.25 10.64 8.99
N ALA A 62 -15.32 11.72 9.79
CA ALA A 62 -15.53 13.08 9.27
C ALA A 62 -14.35 13.63 8.47
N ALA A 63 -13.13 13.13 8.72
CA ALA A 63 -11.94 13.43 7.94
C ALA A 63 -11.80 12.53 6.69
N GLY A 64 -12.82 11.71 6.39
CA GLY A 64 -12.74 10.69 5.34
C GLY A 64 -11.67 9.65 5.62
N TYR A 65 -11.50 9.29 6.89
CA TYR A 65 -10.50 8.34 7.39
C TYR A 65 -9.05 8.69 7.07
N ARG A 66 -8.74 9.98 6.89
CA ARG A 66 -7.37 10.50 6.72
C ARG A 66 -6.80 10.95 8.06
N GLY A 67 -5.48 10.84 8.18
CA GLY A 67 -4.73 11.41 9.29
C GLY A 67 -4.17 10.37 10.27
N TYR A 68 -3.85 10.83 11.47
CA TYR A 68 -3.12 10.08 12.48
C TYR A 68 -4.01 9.09 13.24
N GLN A 69 -3.51 7.87 13.36
CA GLN A 69 -4.06 6.80 14.18
C GLN A 69 -3.04 6.35 15.23
N ARG A 70 -3.48 6.21 16.48
CA ARG A 70 -2.61 5.74 17.58
C ARG A 70 -2.51 4.21 17.60
N VAL A 71 -1.57 3.70 18.38
CA VAL A 71 -1.42 2.26 18.65
C VAL A 71 -2.75 1.63 19.08
N GLY A 72 -3.12 0.56 18.38
CA GLY A 72 -4.34 -0.21 18.62
C GLY A 72 -5.63 0.36 18.03
N GLU A 73 -5.60 1.49 17.30
CA GLU A 73 -6.79 1.98 16.58
C GLU A 73 -7.08 1.21 15.28
N ASN A 74 -6.05 0.70 14.60
CA ASN A 74 -6.23 -0.18 13.44
C ASN A 74 -6.53 -1.61 13.89
N ILE A 75 -7.58 -2.22 13.36
CA ILE A 75 -7.94 -3.61 13.63
C ILE A 75 -7.74 -4.46 12.38
N THR A 76 -6.73 -5.33 12.40
CA THR A 76 -6.49 -6.30 11.32
C THR A 76 -7.01 -7.67 11.73
N LYS A 77 -8.00 -8.19 11.01
CA LYS A 77 -8.62 -9.52 11.27
C LYS A 77 -9.07 -9.70 12.73
N GLY A 78 -9.61 -8.63 13.33
CA GLY A 78 -10.10 -8.64 14.71
C GLY A 78 -9.03 -8.47 15.79
N VAL A 79 -7.76 -8.24 15.42
CA VAL A 79 -6.66 -8.00 16.36
C VAL A 79 -6.19 -6.55 16.23
N PRO A 80 -6.07 -5.79 17.34
CA PRO A 80 -5.48 -4.45 17.31
C PRO A 80 -4.01 -4.48 16.90
N ASP A 81 -3.65 -3.62 15.95
CA ASP A 81 -2.27 -3.54 15.47
C ASP A 81 -1.38 -2.73 16.41
N MET A 82 -0.15 -3.20 16.59
CA MET A 82 0.85 -2.58 17.45
C MET A 82 1.69 -1.53 16.71
N HIS A 83 1.02 -0.59 16.02
CA HIS A 83 1.65 0.54 15.33
C HIS A 83 0.81 1.81 15.45
N GLU A 84 1.47 2.97 15.37
CA GLU A 84 0.83 4.23 15.00
C GLU A 84 1.05 4.49 13.49
N ALA A 85 0.18 5.26 12.85
CA ALA A 85 0.26 5.55 11.42
C ALA A 85 -0.38 6.89 11.04
N ILE A 86 -0.11 7.35 9.82
CA ILE A 86 -0.80 8.47 9.19
C ILE A 86 -1.31 8.00 7.83
N ASP A 87 -2.60 8.15 7.56
CA ASP A 87 -3.20 7.81 6.29
C ASP A 87 -3.44 9.05 5.43
N PHE A 88 -2.86 9.03 4.22
CA PHE A 88 -3.13 9.99 3.17
C PHE A 88 -3.78 9.28 2.00
N TYR A 89 -4.86 9.86 1.47
CA TYR A 89 -5.54 9.35 0.29
C TYR A 89 -5.61 10.43 -0.79
N ARG A 90 -5.85 10.00 -2.04
CA ARG A 90 -6.24 10.92 -3.11
C ARG A 90 -7.42 11.77 -2.63
N GLU A 91 -7.32 13.09 -2.80
CA GLU A 91 -8.38 14.00 -2.39
C GLU A 91 -9.59 13.83 -3.32
N VAL A 92 -10.73 13.49 -2.73
CA VAL A 92 -12.00 13.32 -3.44
C VAL A 92 -12.85 14.55 -3.14
N LYS A 93 -13.15 15.33 -4.19
CA LYS A 93 -14.00 16.52 -4.07
C LYS A 93 -15.45 16.11 -3.84
N GLN A 94 -16.19 16.95 -3.13
CA GLN A 94 -17.60 16.72 -2.88
C GLN A 94 -18.36 16.47 -4.19
N GLY A 95 -19.10 15.36 -4.24
CA GLY A 95 -19.90 14.95 -5.39
C GLY A 95 -19.12 14.35 -6.55
N MET A 96 -17.78 14.26 -6.49
CA MET A 96 -16.94 13.71 -7.56
C MET A 96 -17.36 12.28 -7.96
N TYR A 97 -17.68 11.46 -6.96
CA TYR A 97 -18.15 10.08 -7.15
C TYR A 97 -19.57 9.86 -6.60
N ARG A 98 -20.35 10.94 -6.39
CA ARG A 98 -21.69 10.87 -5.79
C ARG A 98 -21.66 10.04 -4.49
N ASP A 99 -22.61 9.13 -4.34
CA ASP A 99 -22.82 8.32 -3.13
C ASP A 99 -21.66 7.36 -2.84
N LEU A 100 -21.01 6.89 -3.91
CA LEU A 100 -19.84 6.01 -3.80
C LEU A 100 -18.71 6.72 -3.04
N GLY A 101 -18.50 8.02 -3.31
CA GLY A 101 -17.39 8.81 -2.78
C GLY A 101 -17.54 9.29 -1.35
N ARG A 102 -18.77 9.43 -0.83
CA ARG A 102 -19.07 10.22 0.38
C ARG A 102 -18.16 9.89 1.58
N THR A 103 -17.90 8.61 1.83
CA THR A 103 -17.07 8.15 2.96
C THR A 103 -15.60 8.57 2.84
N MET A 104 -15.11 8.75 1.61
CA MET A 104 -13.71 9.09 1.32
C MET A 104 -13.57 10.55 0.85
N GLU A 105 -14.61 11.38 0.91
CA GLU A 105 -14.54 12.81 0.57
C GLU A 105 -13.64 13.58 1.55
N GLY A 106 -12.94 14.61 1.05
CA GLY A 106 -12.17 15.53 1.88
C GLY A 106 -10.71 15.71 1.46
N CYS A 107 -10.05 16.62 2.17
CA CYS A 107 -8.63 16.95 2.01
C CYS A 107 -7.77 16.14 2.99
N ASN A 108 -6.49 15.94 2.67
CA ASN A 108 -5.55 15.36 3.61
C ASN A 108 -5.30 16.27 4.81
N LEU A 109 -5.21 15.67 6.00
CA LEU A 109 -4.84 16.36 7.24
C LEU A 109 -3.31 16.39 7.35
N TRP A 110 -2.71 17.48 6.88
CA TRP A 110 -1.27 17.67 6.93
C TRP A 110 -0.82 18.22 8.29
N PRO A 111 0.22 17.65 8.92
CA PRO A 111 0.73 18.19 10.17
C PRO A 111 1.49 19.50 9.94
N CYS A 112 1.50 20.39 10.94
CA CYS A 112 2.28 21.62 10.91
C CYS A 112 3.80 21.39 11.06
N ASP A 113 4.18 20.31 11.75
CA ASP A 113 5.56 19.88 11.97
C ASP A 113 5.65 18.37 11.65
N PRO A 114 6.60 17.91 10.82
CA PRO A 114 7.52 18.70 9.99
C PRO A 114 6.82 19.48 8.86
N PRO A 115 7.16 20.78 8.66
CA PRO A 115 6.44 21.66 7.73
C PRO A 115 6.61 21.27 6.25
N ASN A 116 7.67 20.50 5.94
CA ASN A 116 7.92 20.00 4.58
C ASN A 116 7.20 18.67 4.30
N MET A 117 6.46 18.08 5.24
CA MET A 117 5.84 16.76 5.04
C MET A 117 4.92 16.72 3.83
N LYS A 118 4.07 17.74 3.68
CA LYS A 118 3.13 17.83 2.55
C LYS A 118 3.86 17.79 1.21
N THR A 119 4.71 18.79 0.97
CA THR A 119 5.40 18.95 -0.31
C THR A 119 6.27 17.73 -0.64
N LEU A 120 6.92 17.14 0.37
CA LEU A 120 7.76 15.97 0.20
C LEU A 120 6.95 14.70 -0.15
N MET A 121 5.83 14.48 0.53
CA MET A 121 4.95 13.34 0.23
C MET A 121 4.30 13.50 -1.14
N GLU A 122 3.89 14.71 -1.52
CA GLU A 122 3.36 14.98 -2.86
C GLU A 122 4.41 14.71 -3.95
N GLU A 123 5.65 15.18 -3.80
CA GLU A 123 6.74 14.84 -4.73
C GLU A 123 6.98 13.32 -4.80
N TYR A 124 6.97 12.65 -3.64
CA TYR A 124 7.15 11.21 -3.58
C TYR A 124 6.03 10.45 -4.31
N ILE A 125 4.77 10.85 -4.09
CA ILE A 125 3.59 10.28 -4.75
C ILE A 125 3.67 10.48 -6.27
N ASP A 126 4.01 11.68 -6.74
CA ASP A 126 4.11 11.98 -8.17
C ASP A 126 5.15 11.12 -8.90
N ARG A 127 6.17 10.65 -8.18
CA ARG A 127 7.19 9.73 -8.70
C ARG A 127 6.82 8.25 -8.58
N CYS A 128 5.85 7.90 -7.73
CA CYS A 128 5.40 6.53 -7.57
C CYS A 128 4.31 6.21 -8.59
N THR A 129 4.68 5.51 -9.67
CA THR A 129 3.76 5.16 -10.76
C THR A 129 3.58 3.64 -10.92
N GLY A 130 2.41 3.21 -11.39
CA GLY A 130 2.13 1.82 -11.80
C GLY A 130 1.44 0.98 -10.72
N ILE A 131 0.79 -0.13 -11.09
CA ILE A 131 -0.20 -0.84 -10.25
C ILE A 131 0.45 -1.84 -9.27
N LEU A 132 1.03 -1.33 -8.18
CA LEU A 132 1.65 -2.13 -7.12
C LEU A 132 1.61 -1.39 -5.77
N THR A 133 1.77 -2.15 -4.69
CA THR A 133 2.19 -1.58 -3.40
C THR A 133 3.71 -1.39 -3.41
N LEU A 134 4.21 -0.22 -2.99
CA LEU A 134 5.64 0.04 -2.79
C LEU A 134 5.90 0.26 -1.30
N VAL A 135 6.82 -0.50 -0.72
CA VAL A 135 7.18 -0.38 0.70
C VAL A 135 8.59 0.18 0.85
N ASN A 136 8.65 1.43 1.31
CA ASN A 136 9.86 2.09 1.79
C ASN A 136 10.01 1.82 3.28
N GLN A 137 11.11 1.21 3.74
CA GLN A 137 11.26 0.79 5.14
C GLN A 137 12.64 1.12 5.69
N ASP A 138 12.76 1.27 7.01
CA ASP A 138 14.05 1.49 7.65
C ASP A 138 15.06 0.39 7.35
N ASP A 139 16.31 0.82 7.21
CA ASP A 139 17.43 -0.09 7.01
C ASP A 139 17.77 -0.81 8.33
N GLY A 140 18.28 -2.04 8.22
CA GLY A 140 18.82 -2.78 9.38
C GLY A 140 17.78 -3.38 10.34
N ILE A 141 16.47 -3.25 10.07
CA ILE A 141 15.40 -3.93 10.83
C ILE A 141 14.55 -4.81 9.90
N THR A 142 14.73 -6.13 10.00
CA THR A 142 13.92 -7.11 9.28
C THR A 142 12.66 -7.45 10.09
N ALA A 143 11.56 -6.78 9.74
CA ALA A 143 10.28 -7.00 10.42
C ALA A 143 9.17 -7.52 9.48
N LEU A 144 9.25 -7.25 8.18
CA LEU A 144 8.25 -7.70 7.21
C LEU A 144 8.43 -9.18 6.91
N GLN A 145 7.34 -9.94 7.01
CA GLN A 145 7.25 -11.34 6.60
C GLN A 145 6.12 -11.54 5.61
N VAL A 146 6.34 -12.38 4.62
CA VAL A 146 5.37 -12.70 3.56
C VAL A 146 5.15 -14.20 3.54
N LYS A 147 3.92 -14.63 3.27
CA LYS A 147 3.57 -16.06 3.21
C LYS A 147 3.64 -16.53 1.77
N ASN A 148 4.63 -17.34 1.42
CA ASN A 148 4.80 -17.83 0.04
C ASN A 148 3.66 -18.79 -0.36
N SER A 149 3.64 -19.19 -1.63
CA SER A 149 2.63 -20.13 -2.17
C SER A 149 2.65 -21.53 -1.51
N SER A 150 3.77 -21.92 -0.88
CA SER A 150 3.88 -23.14 -0.07
C SER A 150 3.32 -22.98 1.36
N GLY A 151 2.88 -21.78 1.74
CA GLY A 151 2.35 -21.48 3.05
C GLY A 151 3.40 -21.15 4.11
N GLU A 152 4.67 -21.00 3.73
CA GLU A 152 5.78 -20.69 4.61
C GLU A 152 5.94 -19.18 4.79
N TRP A 153 6.25 -18.75 6.01
CA TRP A 153 6.59 -17.36 6.28
C TRP A 153 8.07 -17.10 5.97
N ILE A 154 8.33 -16.24 4.98
CA ILE A 154 9.67 -15.81 4.61
C ILE A 154 9.87 -14.34 4.99
N SER A 155 11.06 -14.01 5.45
CA SER A 155 11.43 -12.62 5.78
C SER A 155 11.71 -11.82 4.51
N ALA A 156 11.25 -10.56 4.49
CA ALA A 156 11.59 -9.58 3.48
C ALA A 156 12.55 -8.53 4.07
N PRO A 157 13.86 -8.82 4.15
CA PRO A 157 14.83 -7.89 4.72
C PRO A 157 14.90 -6.58 3.93
N PRO A 158 15.16 -5.43 4.57
CA PRO A 158 15.45 -4.19 3.85
C PRO A 158 16.67 -4.38 2.93
N VAL A 159 16.54 -4.02 1.66
CA VAL A 159 17.64 -4.04 0.68
C VAL A 159 17.86 -2.60 0.19
N PRO A 160 19.05 -2.02 0.37
CA PRO A 160 19.33 -0.64 -0.06
C PRO A 160 19.06 -0.42 -1.56
N GLY A 161 18.45 0.73 -1.89
CA GLY A 161 18.14 1.12 -3.27
C GLY A 161 17.02 0.30 -3.91
N THR A 162 16.13 -0.27 -3.09
CA THR A 162 14.99 -1.07 -3.57
C THR A 162 13.68 -0.70 -2.91
N PHE A 163 12.58 -0.97 -3.60
CA PHE A 163 11.26 -1.14 -2.99
C PHE A 163 10.92 -2.61 -2.87
N VAL A 164 10.37 -2.99 -1.72
CA VAL A 164 9.60 -4.22 -1.61
C VAL A 164 8.23 -3.95 -2.22
N CYS A 165 7.84 -4.77 -3.19
CA CYS A 165 6.60 -4.64 -3.93
C CYS A 165 5.70 -5.85 -3.73
N ASN A 166 4.39 -5.62 -3.68
CA ASN A 166 3.40 -6.69 -3.74
C ASN A 166 2.18 -6.28 -4.55
N ILE A 167 1.37 -7.28 -4.84
CA ILE A 167 0.13 -7.16 -5.57
C ILE A 167 -1.06 -7.12 -4.60
N GLY A 168 -2.06 -6.32 -4.95
CA GLY A 168 -3.31 -6.18 -4.20
C GLY A 168 -4.47 -6.97 -4.79
N ASP A 169 -5.63 -6.84 -4.15
CA ASP A 169 -6.84 -7.60 -4.49
C ASP A 169 -7.34 -7.30 -5.91
N MET A 170 -7.21 -6.05 -6.38
CA MET A 170 -7.67 -5.67 -7.72
C MET A 170 -6.92 -6.44 -8.81
N LEU A 171 -5.59 -6.60 -8.66
CA LEU A 171 -4.80 -7.38 -9.61
C LEU A 171 -5.06 -8.89 -9.49
N LYS A 172 -5.41 -9.40 -8.30
CA LYS A 172 -5.90 -10.77 -8.13
C LYS A 172 -7.19 -11.01 -8.93
N ILE A 173 -8.15 -10.09 -8.85
CA ILE A 173 -9.41 -10.17 -9.61
C ILE A 173 -9.14 -10.09 -11.12
N TRP A 174 -8.43 -9.07 -11.59
CA TRP A 174 -8.08 -8.93 -13.02
C TRP A 174 -7.35 -10.17 -13.56
N SER A 175 -6.43 -10.72 -12.76
CA SER A 175 -5.65 -11.89 -13.16
C SER A 175 -6.40 -13.22 -13.01
N ASN A 176 -7.68 -13.20 -12.63
CA ASN A 176 -8.48 -14.38 -12.31
C ASN A 176 -7.78 -15.35 -11.33
N GLY A 177 -6.97 -14.81 -10.41
CA GLY A 177 -6.20 -15.59 -9.46
C GLY A 177 -4.94 -16.26 -10.03
N VAL A 178 -4.42 -15.82 -11.18
CA VAL A 178 -3.05 -16.16 -11.59
C VAL A 178 -2.06 -15.59 -10.58
N TYR A 179 -2.33 -14.40 -10.07
CA TYR A 179 -1.58 -13.79 -8.99
C TYR A 179 -2.45 -13.63 -7.74
N ASP A 180 -1.87 -13.82 -6.56
CA ASP A 180 -2.60 -13.77 -5.29
C ASP A 180 -2.22 -12.59 -4.41
N SER A 181 -3.22 -12.02 -3.73
CA SER A 181 -3.04 -10.97 -2.72
C SER A 181 -2.40 -11.60 -1.49
N THR A 182 -1.07 -11.51 -1.44
CA THR A 182 -0.27 -12.36 -0.57
C THR A 182 -0.33 -11.91 0.87
N LEU A 183 -0.60 -12.86 1.77
CA LEU A 183 -0.61 -12.58 3.20
C LEU A 183 0.78 -12.14 3.66
N HIS A 184 0.81 -11.05 4.39
CA HIS A 184 2.01 -10.49 4.97
C HIS A 184 1.73 -10.01 6.40
N ARG A 185 2.77 -9.91 7.20
CA ARG A 185 2.72 -9.41 8.58
C ARG A 185 3.99 -8.67 8.94
N VAL A 186 3.91 -7.84 9.97
CA VAL A 186 5.07 -7.16 10.54
C VAL A 186 5.30 -7.69 11.95
N ILE A 187 6.49 -8.23 12.21
CA ILE A 187 6.94 -8.65 13.54
C ILE A 187 8.27 -7.95 13.80
N ASN A 188 8.26 -6.92 14.66
CA ASN A 188 9.48 -6.23 15.03
C ASN A 188 10.07 -6.82 16.32
N ASN A 189 11.14 -7.61 16.19
CA ASN A 189 11.90 -8.16 17.31
C ASN A 189 13.11 -7.29 17.70
N SER A 190 13.30 -6.14 17.06
CA SER A 190 14.38 -5.20 17.37
C SER A 190 14.05 -4.42 18.65
N PRO A 191 15.05 -4.00 19.45
CA PRO A 191 14.83 -3.03 20.54
C PRO A 191 14.48 -1.63 20.04
N LYS A 192 14.57 -1.37 18.73
CA LYS A 192 14.23 -0.10 18.10
C LYS A 192 12.89 -0.19 17.39
N TYR A 193 12.12 0.91 17.40
CA TYR A 193 10.97 1.04 16.51
C TYR A 193 11.43 1.13 15.05
N ARG A 194 10.51 0.84 14.12
CA ARG A 194 10.73 0.83 12.68
C ARG A 194 9.66 1.68 12.01
N VAL A 195 10.07 2.56 11.11
CA VAL A 195 9.18 3.31 10.21
C VAL A 195 9.15 2.63 8.85
N CYS A 196 7.97 2.65 8.23
CA CYS A 196 7.83 2.41 6.81
C CYS A 196 6.76 3.29 6.20
N VAL A 197 6.87 3.54 4.90
CA VAL A 197 5.86 4.21 4.07
C VAL A 197 5.40 3.21 3.02
N ALA A 198 4.14 2.79 3.14
CA ALA A 198 3.46 1.95 2.16
C ALA A 198 2.67 2.84 1.21
N PHE A 199 3.01 2.81 -0.07
CA PHE A 199 2.26 3.49 -1.12
C PHE A 199 1.45 2.47 -1.91
N PHE A 200 0.14 2.69 -2.05
CA PHE A 200 -0.78 1.83 -2.77
C PHE A 200 -1.21 2.52 -4.06
N TYR A 201 -0.76 2.00 -5.20
CA TYR A 201 -1.24 2.48 -6.50
C TYR A 201 -2.38 1.60 -7.00
N GLU A 202 -3.56 2.18 -7.07
CA GLU A 202 -4.81 1.46 -7.23
C GLU A 202 -5.63 2.02 -8.40
N PRO A 203 -6.65 1.30 -8.89
CA PRO A 203 -7.56 1.81 -9.92
C PRO A 203 -8.26 3.12 -9.50
N ASN A 204 -8.84 3.83 -10.47
CA ASN A 204 -9.74 4.94 -10.14
C ASN A 204 -10.94 4.44 -9.31
N PHE A 205 -11.47 5.32 -8.47
CA PHE A 205 -12.46 4.99 -7.43
C PHE A 205 -13.75 4.34 -7.97
N ASP A 206 -14.18 4.70 -9.17
CA ASP A 206 -15.38 4.22 -9.85
C ASP A 206 -15.13 3.04 -10.81
N VAL A 207 -13.89 2.56 -10.91
CA VAL A 207 -13.53 1.47 -11.82
C VAL A 207 -14.08 0.14 -11.32
N GLY A 208 -14.85 -0.51 -12.18
CA GLY A 208 -15.21 -1.92 -12.04
C GLY A 208 -14.08 -2.82 -12.55
N VAL A 209 -13.59 -3.68 -11.68
CA VAL A 209 -12.52 -4.65 -11.92
C VAL A 209 -13.16 -6.03 -12.05
N GLU A 210 -12.89 -6.74 -13.13
CA GLU A 210 -13.36 -8.12 -13.36
C GLU A 210 -12.27 -8.95 -14.06
N PRO A 211 -12.34 -10.30 -13.99
CA PRO A 211 -11.35 -11.17 -14.64
C PRO A 211 -11.15 -10.87 -16.13
N LEU A 212 -9.89 -10.66 -16.54
CA LEU A 212 -9.52 -10.46 -17.94
C LEU A 212 -9.69 -11.76 -18.72
N ASP A 213 -10.23 -11.70 -19.94
CA ASP A 213 -10.55 -12.89 -20.75
C ASP A 213 -9.37 -13.83 -20.95
N PHE A 214 -8.18 -13.30 -21.19
CA PHE A 214 -6.99 -14.14 -21.37
C PHE A 214 -6.56 -14.82 -20.06
N CYS A 215 -6.79 -14.19 -18.91
CA CYS A 215 -6.56 -14.79 -17.60
C CYS A 215 -7.59 -15.89 -17.32
N VAL A 216 -8.86 -15.65 -17.64
CA VAL A 216 -9.92 -16.67 -17.55
C VAL A 216 -9.54 -17.90 -18.36
N LYS A 217 -9.11 -17.73 -19.62
CA LYS A 217 -8.60 -18.81 -20.47
C LYS A 217 -7.39 -19.52 -19.84
N ARG A 218 -6.40 -18.76 -19.35
CA ARG A 218 -5.19 -19.30 -18.69
C ARG A 218 -5.50 -20.13 -17.44
N THR A 219 -6.59 -19.84 -16.74
CA THR A 219 -6.99 -20.51 -15.50
C THR A 219 -8.10 -21.55 -15.65
N GLY A 220 -8.32 -22.07 -16.87
CA GLY A 220 -9.27 -23.16 -17.12
C GLY A 220 -10.65 -22.75 -17.65
N GLY A 221 -10.81 -21.52 -18.15
CA GLY A 221 -12.00 -21.08 -18.88
C GLY A 221 -13.19 -20.61 -18.02
N ALA A 222 -13.10 -20.72 -16.69
CA ALA A 222 -14.14 -20.25 -15.77
C ALA A 222 -13.72 -18.98 -15.02
N LYS A 223 -14.65 -18.02 -14.89
CA LYS A 223 -14.47 -16.86 -14.00
C LYS A 223 -14.48 -17.34 -12.55
N LYS A 224 -13.45 -16.98 -11.78
CA LYS A 224 -13.31 -17.34 -10.35
C LYS A 224 -13.73 -16.22 -9.40
N PHE A 225 -13.80 -14.99 -9.92
CA PHE A 225 -14.12 -13.79 -9.16
C PHE A 225 -15.22 -13.01 -9.88
N GLU A 226 -16.11 -12.42 -9.09
CA GLU A 226 -17.11 -11.48 -9.59
C GLU A 226 -16.49 -10.10 -9.84
N ARG A 227 -17.23 -9.27 -10.57
CA ARG A 227 -16.89 -7.85 -10.74
C ARG A 227 -16.93 -7.13 -9.40
N ALA A 228 -15.90 -6.36 -9.09
CA ALA A 228 -15.84 -5.51 -7.90
C ALA A 228 -15.58 -4.05 -8.30
N VAL A 229 -16.27 -3.10 -7.68
CA VAL A 229 -15.96 -1.67 -7.84
C VAL A 229 -14.91 -1.27 -6.80
N TYR A 230 -13.80 -0.68 -7.23
CA TYR A 230 -12.67 -0.41 -6.33
C TYR A 230 -13.05 0.49 -5.15
N GLY A 231 -13.82 1.56 -5.37
CA GLY A 231 -14.26 2.47 -4.32
C GLY A 231 -15.12 1.79 -3.25
N GLU A 232 -16.01 0.87 -3.65
CA GLU A 232 -16.80 0.07 -2.70
C GLU A 232 -15.88 -0.80 -1.84
N HIS A 233 -14.94 -1.50 -2.49
CA HIS A 233 -13.96 -2.35 -1.81
C HIS A 233 -13.10 -1.57 -0.80
N LEU A 234 -12.61 -0.39 -1.20
CA LEU A 234 -11.82 0.48 -0.33
C LEU A 234 -12.64 0.99 0.86
N VAL A 235 -13.87 1.47 0.61
CA VAL A 235 -14.77 1.93 1.67
C VAL A 235 -15.05 0.81 2.66
N THR A 236 -15.38 -0.40 2.20
CA THR A 236 -15.60 -1.55 3.07
C THR A 236 -14.37 -1.88 3.91
N LYS A 237 -13.16 -1.85 3.33
CA LYS A 237 -11.93 -2.10 4.08
C LYS A 237 -11.72 -1.07 5.19
N VAL A 238 -11.82 0.21 4.85
CA VAL A 238 -11.57 1.31 5.79
C VAL A 238 -12.60 1.29 6.93
N THR A 239 -13.89 1.10 6.64
CA THR A 239 -14.93 1.05 7.67
C THR A 239 -14.84 -0.20 8.54
N THR A 240 -14.29 -1.30 8.02
CA THR A 240 -14.05 -2.54 8.79
C THR A 240 -12.80 -2.45 9.67
N ASN A 241 -11.76 -1.76 9.22
CA ASN A 241 -10.51 -1.65 9.97
C ASN A 241 -10.60 -0.66 11.14
N PHE A 242 -11.46 0.35 11.02
CA PHE A 242 -11.63 1.42 12.01
C PHE A 242 -13.01 1.37 12.67
N VAL A 243 -13.41 0.17 13.12
CA VAL A 243 -14.66 -0.01 13.89
C VAL A 243 -14.59 0.86 15.14
N MET A 244 -15.48 1.85 15.22
CA MET A 244 -15.71 2.63 16.45
C MET A 244 -16.48 1.82 17.48
#